data_AF-A0A929PLM8-F1
#
_entry.id   AF-A0A929PLM8-F1
#
_cell.length_a   1.000
_cell.length_b   1.000
_cell.length_c   1.000
_cell.angle_alpha   90.00
_cell.angle_beta   90.00
_cell.angle_gamma   90.00
#
_symmetry.space_group_name_H-M   'P 1'
#
loop_
_entity.id
_entity.type
_entity.pdbx_description
1 polymer ?
#
loop_
_entity_poly.entity_id
_entity_poly.type
_entity_poly.pdbx_seq_one_letter_code
_entity_poly.pdbx_strand_id
1 'polypeptide(L)'
;MLDIYIKDHSGNIVYARQVDECHTQEHQVLMNDNHVMTITIAFSTNKELSFISKKEQAIFNKIANYIRENLSENLSIQQLATLAGMNRTKLQASFKLIFGKTLNQFTRELKMQKAKELLTSTSAFSHKEVAAMIGYKYTNHFSAAFKKHFNFPPSAFKTKKN
;
A
#
# COMPACT_ATOMS: atom_id res chain seq x y z
N MET A 1 -6.22 -6.45 17.40
CA MET A 1 -6.60 -6.08 16.02
C MET A 1 -5.86 -6.98 15.04
N LEU A 2 -6.55 -7.96 14.46
CA LEU A 2 -6.03 -8.92 13.47
C LEU A 2 -6.51 -8.51 12.08
N ASP A 3 -5.59 -8.51 11.12
CA ASP A 3 -5.94 -8.31 9.72
C ASP A 3 -6.12 -9.66 9.03
N ILE A 4 -7.35 -10.00 8.67
CA ILE A 4 -7.70 -11.19 7.88
C ILE A 4 -7.60 -10.83 6.41
N TYR A 5 -6.89 -11.62 5.61
CA TYR A 5 -6.88 -11.49 4.16
C TYR A 5 -7.22 -12.82 3.49
N ILE A 6 -8.06 -12.79 2.45
CA ILE A 6 -8.20 -13.92 1.53
C ILE A 6 -7.50 -13.53 0.24
N LYS A 7 -6.68 -14.45 -0.28
CA LYS A 7 -5.99 -14.29 -1.56
C LYS A 7 -6.55 -15.26 -2.59
N ASP A 8 -6.55 -14.88 -3.86
CA ASP A 8 -6.79 -15.80 -4.96
C ASP A 8 -5.57 -16.70 -5.18
N HIS A 9 -5.68 -17.65 -6.13
CA HIS A 9 -4.60 -18.54 -6.52
C HIS A 9 -3.37 -17.82 -7.10
N SER A 10 -3.52 -16.56 -7.51
CA SER A 10 -2.43 -15.70 -8.01
C SER A 10 -1.79 -14.85 -6.91
N GLY A 11 -2.22 -15.02 -5.65
CA GLY A 11 -1.71 -14.28 -4.49
C GLY A 11 -2.30 -12.88 -4.31
N ASN A 12 -3.31 -12.50 -5.10
CA ASN A 12 -3.97 -11.20 -4.98
C ASN A 12 -4.99 -11.23 -3.85
N ILE A 13 -5.01 -10.20 -3.02
CA ILE A 13 -6.02 -10.05 -1.98
C ILE A 13 -7.41 -9.87 -2.63
N VAL A 14 -8.29 -10.84 -2.41
CA VAL A 14 -9.73 -10.83 -2.77
C VAL A 14 -10.60 -10.43 -1.57
N TYR A 15 -10.07 -10.49 -0.35
CA TYR A 15 -10.77 -10.09 0.87
C TYR A 15 -9.80 -9.52 1.89
N ALA A 16 -10.21 -8.50 2.64
CA ALA A 16 -9.47 -7.99 3.79
C ALA A 16 -10.44 -7.59 4.91
N ARG A 17 -10.12 -7.85 6.18
CA ARG A 17 -10.91 -7.42 7.35
C ARG A 17 -10.01 -7.13 8.55
N GLN A 18 -10.29 -6.02 9.22
CA GLN A 18 -9.68 -5.67 10.50
C GLN A 18 -10.60 -6.16 11.64
N VAL A 19 -10.09 -6.99 12.55
CA VAL A 19 -10.86 -7.66 13.59
C VAL A 19 -10.30 -7.31 14.96
N ASP A 20 -11.11 -6.66 15.80
CA ASP A 20 -10.85 -6.57 17.24
C ASP A 20 -11.36 -7.87 17.91
N GLU A 21 -10.65 -8.34 18.93
CA GLU A 21 -10.55 -9.72 19.42
C GLU A 21 -11.82 -10.61 19.38
N CYS A 22 -11.61 -11.88 19.01
CA CYS A 22 -12.62 -12.89 18.70
C CYS A 22 -13.23 -13.52 19.97
N HIS A 23 -14.55 -13.77 19.98
CA HIS A 23 -15.19 -14.78 20.84
C HIS A 23 -15.84 -15.84 19.95
N THR A 24 -15.47 -17.09 20.20
CA THR A 24 -15.73 -18.27 19.36
C THR A 24 -17.00 -18.99 19.82
N GLN A 25 -17.92 -19.32 18.90
CA GLN A 25 -18.83 -20.46 19.07
C GLN A 25 -18.99 -21.22 17.75
N GLU A 26 -18.86 -22.54 17.83
CA GLU A 26 -18.91 -23.49 16.72
C GLU A 26 -20.36 -23.80 16.33
N HIS A 27 -20.66 -23.87 15.04
CA HIS A 27 -21.88 -24.48 14.51
C HIS A 27 -21.55 -25.35 13.28
N GLN A 28 -22.06 -26.58 13.26
CA GLN A 28 -21.94 -27.54 12.16
C GLN A 28 -23.06 -27.35 11.14
N VAL A 29 -22.78 -27.45 9.82
CA VAL A 29 -23.80 -27.75 8.79
C VAL A 29 -23.20 -28.65 7.69
N LEU A 30 -24.09 -29.50 7.15
CA LEU A 30 -23.96 -30.70 6.32
C LEU A 30 -23.43 -30.50 4.89
N MET A 31 -22.91 -31.62 4.34
CA MET A 31 -22.16 -31.79 3.09
C MET A 31 -23.04 -31.91 1.84
N ASN A 32 -22.48 -31.54 0.67
CA ASN A 32 -22.55 -32.38 -0.55
C ASN A 32 -21.56 -31.94 -1.65
N ASP A 33 -21.27 -32.91 -2.53
CA ASP A 33 -20.04 -33.08 -3.32
C ASP A 33 -19.86 -32.15 -4.53
N ASN A 34 -18.97 -31.15 -4.42
CA ASN A 34 -17.86 -30.88 -5.35
C ASN A 34 -17.15 -29.57 -4.98
N HIS A 35 -15.84 -29.66 -4.70
CA HIS A 35 -14.90 -28.57 -4.47
C HIS A 35 -15.10 -27.70 -3.21
N VAL A 36 -14.46 -28.13 -2.11
CA VAL A 36 -14.36 -27.37 -0.85
C VAL A 36 -13.27 -26.29 -0.98
N MET A 37 -13.64 -25.02 -0.85
CA MET A 37 -12.77 -23.98 -0.27
C MET A 37 -13.47 -23.48 0.99
N THR A 38 -12.93 -23.85 2.15
CA THR A 38 -13.48 -23.50 3.45
C THR A 38 -13.28 -22.00 3.69
N ILE A 39 -14.36 -21.21 3.71
CA ILE A 39 -14.34 -19.84 4.25
C ILE A 39 -15.01 -19.90 5.62
N THR A 40 -14.21 -19.87 6.68
CA THR A 40 -14.70 -19.66 8.05
C THR A 40 -15.10 -18.19 8.19
N ILE A 41 -16.40 -17.87 8.11
CA ILE A 41 -16.90 -16.51 8.33
C ILE A 41 -17.34 -16.39 9.79
N ALA A 42 -16.54 -15.68 10.59
CA ALA A 42 -16.99 -15.16 11.88
C ALA A 42 -17.90 -13.95 11.64
N PHE A 43 -19.21 -14.10 11.88
CA PHE A 43 -20.15 -12.98 11.86
C PHE A 43 -20.10 -12.22 13.19
N SER A 44 -19.83 -10.92 13.10
CA SER A 44 -20.07 -9.95 14.18
C SER A 44 -20.56 -8.67 13.53
N THR A 45 -21.56 -8.07 14.16
CA THR A 45 -22.54 -7.12 13.61
C THR A 45 -21.94 -5.74 13.25
N ASN A 46 -22.48 -5.16 12.17
CA ASN A 46 -22.44 -3.73 11.79
C ASN A 46 -21.13 -3.04 11.39
N LYS A 47 -20.42 -3.60 10.39
CA LYS A 47 -19.71 -2.75 9.42
C LYS A 47 -19.80 -3.40 8.04
N GLU A 48 -20.41 -2.71 7.08
CA GLU A 48 -20.70 -3.26 5.75
C GLU A 48 -19.46 -3.93 5.14
N LEU A 49 -19.64 -5.20 4.79
CA LEU A 49 -18.73 -5.95 3.94
C LEU A 49 -18.63 -5.24 2.59
N SER A 50 -17.43 -4.84 2.14
CA SER A 50 -17.25 -4.34 0.78
C SER A 50 -16.52 -5.38 -0.05
N PHE A 51 -17.26 -6.05 -0.93
CA PHE A 51 -16.70 -6.85 -2.01
C PHE A 51 -16.10 -5.90 -3.05
N ILE A 52 -14.81 -6.03 -3.35
CA ILE A 52 -14.15 -5.20 -4.35
C ILE A 52 -14.28 -5.90 -5.70
N SER A 53 -14.98 -5.25 -6.63
CA SER A 53 -15.13 -5.81 -7.98
C SER A 53 -13.79 -5.86 -8.72
N LYS A 54 -13.65 -6.77 -9.70
CA LYS A 54 -12.49 -6.80 -10.61
C LYS A 54 -12.22 -5.44 -11.27
N LYS A 55 -13.30 -4.71 -11.60
CA LYS A 55 -13.25 -3.36 -12.16
C LYS A 55 -12.65 -2.36 -11.17
N GLU A 56 -13.08 -2.39 -9.91
CA GLU A 56 -12.50 -1.54 -8.87
C GLU A 56 -11.03 -1.89 -8.63
N GLN A 57 -10.67 -3.17 -8.59
CA GLN A 57 -9.27 -3.59 -8.45
C GLN A 57 -8.39 -3.06 -9.59
N ALA A 58 -8.89 -3.07 -10.83
CA ALA A 58 -8.19 -2.48 -11.97
C ALA A 58 -7.98 -0.96 -11.80
N ILE A 59 -8.98 -0.24 -11.26
CA ILE A 59 -8.85 1.20 -10.94
C ILE A 59 -7.75 1.41 -9.90
N PHE A 60 -7.73 0.63 -8.82
CA PHE A 60 -6.73 0.76 -7.76
C PHE A 60 -5.31 0.44 -8.24
N ASN A 61 -5.16 -0.56 -9.12
CA ASN A 61 -3.88 -0.85 -9.78
C ASN A 61 -3.43 0.31 -10.67
N LYS A 62 -4.36 0.93 -11.42
CA LYS A 62 -4.08 2.13 -12.21
C LYS A 62 -3.62 3.30 -11.33
N ILE A 63 -4.28 3.53 -10.19
CA ILE A 63 -3.85 4.56 -9.22
C ILE A 63 -2.46 4.25 -8.65
N ALA A 64 -2.18 3.00 -8.30
CA ALA A 64 -0.87 2.61 -7.79
C ALA A 64 0.23 2.82 -8.84
N ASN A 65 -0.02 2.49 -10.12
CA ASN A 65 0.90 2.75 -11.22
C ASN A 65 1.12 4.25 -11.44
N TYR A 66 0.03 5.04 -11.44
CA TYR A 66 0.12 6.48 -11.58
C TYR A 66 1.01 7.11 -10.49
N ILE A 67 0.91 6.64 -9.24
CA ILE A 67 1.78 7.10 -8.15
C ILE A 67 3.24 6.72 -8.41
N ARG A 68 3.51 5.49 -8.89
CA ARG A 68 4.89 5.03 -9.19
C ARG A 68 5.56 5.86 -10.28
N GLU A 69 4.81 6.27 -11.29
CA GLU A 69 5.31 7.05 -12.41
C GLU A 69 5.54 8.53 -12.04
N ASN A 70 4.81 9.04 -11.04
CA ASN A 70 4.80 10.47 -10.69
C ASN A 70 5.32 10.73 -9.27
N LEU A 71 6.37 10.04 -8.83
CA LEU A 71 6.92 10.16 -7.47
C LEU A 71 7.57 11.52 -7.19
N SER A 72 8.03 12.24 -8.21
CA SER A 72 8.56 13.60 -8.08
C SER A 72 7.46 14.62 -7.75
N GLU A 73 6.22 14.32 -8.09
CA GLU A 73 5.10 15.24 -7.94
C GLU A 73 4.46 15.18 -6.54
N ASN A 74 3.77 16.27 -6.19
CA ASN A 74 2.96 16.32 -4.98
C ASN A 74 1.52 15.91 -5.32
N LEU A 75 1.28 14.59 -5.37
CA LEU A 75 -0.03 14.03 -5.67
C LEU A 75 -0.98 14.20 -4.49
N SER A 76 -1.97 15.07 -4.64
CA SER A 76 -3.03 15.22 -3.64
C SER A 76 -4.01 14.05 -3.69
N ILE A 77 -4.58 13.71 -2.53
CA ILE A 77 -5.64 12.69 -2.44
C ILE A 77 -6.85 13.06 -3.31
N GLN A 78 -7.13 14.36 -3.47
CA GLN A 78 -8.21 14.83 -4.33
C GLN A 78 -7.96 14.50 -5.81
N GLN A 79 -6.74 14.72 -6.32
CA GLN A 79 -6.38 14.36 -7.69
C GLN A 79 -6.52 12.85 -7.95
N LEU A 80 -6.03 12.04 -7.02
CA LEU A 80 -6.13 10.58 -7.12
C LEU A 80 -7.60 10.10 -7.05
N ALA A 81 -8.43 10.79 -6.27
CA ALA A 81 -9.86 10.48 -6.16
C ALA A 81 -10.60 10.81 -7.47
N THR A 82 -10.31 11.96 -8.06
CA THR A 82 -10.81 12.33 -9.39
C THR A 82 -10.37 11.32 -10.45
N LEU A 83 -9.09 10.91 -10.46
CA LEU A 83 -8.57 9.91 -11.40
C LEU A 83 -9.24 8.53 -11.24
N ALA A 84 -9.62 8.18 -10.01
CA ALA A 84 -10.32 6.94 -9.70
C ALA A 84 -11.84 7.00 -9.94
N GLY A 85 -12.40 8.18 -10.21
CA GLY A 85 -13.85 8.37 -10.26
C GLY A 85 -14.53 8.14 -8.90
N MET A 86 -13.84 8.45 -7.80
CA MET A 86 -14.32 8.22 -6.43
C MET A 86 -14.24 9.50 -5.60
N ASN A 87 -14.98 9.56 -4.49
CA ASN A 87 -14.73 10.57 -3.47
C ASN A 87 -13.49 10.20 -2.62
N ARG A 88 -12.91 11.18 -1.92
CA ARG A 88 -11.68 11.02 -1.12
C ARG A 88 -11.81 9.94 -0.05
N THR A 89 -12.93 9.91 0.66
CA THR A 89 -13.16 8.98 1.77
C THR A 89 -13.20 7.54 1.27
N LYS A 90 -13.98 7.27 0.21
CA LYS A 90 -14.04 5.95 -0.43
C LYS A 90 -12.67 5.53 -0.93
N LEU A 91 -11.96 6.41 -1.65
CA LEU A 91 -10.61 6.10 -2.15
C LEU A 91 -9.68 5.71 -1.00
N GLN A 92 -9.60 6.50 0.07
CA GLN A 92 -8.68 6.21 1.17
C GLN A 92 -9.01 4.91 1.90
N ALA A 93 -10.31 4.66 2.17
CA ALA A 93 -10.76 3.47 2.85
C ALA A 93 -10.47 2.21 2.00
N SER A 94 -10.89 2.22 0.73
CA SER A 94 -10.70 1.10 -0.18
C SER A 94 -9.22 0.88 -0.53
N PHE A 95 -8.42 1.94 -0.68
CA PHE A 95 -6.99 1.80 -0.93
C PHE A 95 -6.28 1.14 0.27
N LYS A 96 -6.62 1.57 1.50
CA LYS A 96 -6.07 0.94 2.71
C LYS A 96 -6.48 -0.53 2.81
N LEU A 97 -7.73 -0.85 2.45
CA LEU A 97 -8.25 -2.22 2.45
C LEU A 97 -7.46 -3.12 1.47
N ILE A 98 -7.18 -2.64 0.26
CA ILE A 98 -6.49 -3.40 -0.80
C ILE A 98 -4.99 -3.53 -0.53
N PHE A 99 -4.33 -2.42 -0.20
CA PHE A 99 -2.87 -2.36 -0.10
C PHE A 99 -2.32 -2.47 1.33
N GLY A 100 -3.21 -2.63 2.32
CA GLY A 100 -2.87 -2.69 3.74
C GLY A 100 -2.33 -1.37 4.33
N LYS A 101 -2.28 -0.30 3.53
CA LYS A 101 -1.64 0.96 3.92
C LYS A 101 -2.33 2.15 3.27
N THR A 102 -2.26 3.30 3.93
CA THR A 102 -2.81 4.55 3.39
C THR A 102 -2.06 4.98 2.12
N LEU A 103 -2.71 5.75 1.25
CA LEU A 103 -2.08 6.37 0.07
C LEU A 103 -0.78 7.10 0.41
N ASN A 104 -0.76 7.85 1.51
CA ASN A 104 0.42 8.59 1.96
C ASN A 104 1.54 7.64 2.41
N GLN A 105 1.23 6.53 3.09
CA GLN A 105 2.23 5.50 3.42
C GLN A 105 2.77 4.84 2.16
N PHE A 106 1.90 4.41 1.26
CA PHE A 106 2.28 3.80 -0.02
C PHE A 106 3.20 4.71 -0.84
N THR A 107 2.83 5.98 -1.00
CA THR A 107 3.64 6.97 -1.73
C THR A 107 5.00 7.18 -1.08
N ARG A 108 5.04 7.29 0.26
CA ARG A 108 6.31 7.43 0.99
C ARG A 108 7.22 6.22 0.82
N GLU A 109 6.68 5.02 0.94
CA GLU A 109 7.44 3.78 0.75
C GLU A 109 8.03 3.70 -0.66
N LEU A 110 7.24 4.01 -1.70
CA LEU A 110 7.74 4.05 -3.07
C LEU A 110 8.86 5.09 -3.26
N LYS A 111 8.70 6.30 -2.70
CA LYS A 111 9.75 7.33 -2.73
C LYS A 111 11.03 6.83 -2.06
N MET A 112 10.93 6.17 -0.89
CA MET A 112 12.10 5.67 -0.15
C MET A 112 12.78 4.52 -0.88
N GLN A 113 12.01 3.60 -1.45
CA GLN A 113 12.54 2.50 -2.24
C GLN A 113 13.28 3.03 -3.48
N LYS A 114 12.68 3.99 -4.20
CA LYS A 114 13.34 4.65 -5.33
C LYS A 114 14.61 5.39 -4.92
N ALA A 115 14.60 6.06 -3.78
CA ALA A 115 15.78 6.73 -3.24
C ALA A 115 16.92 5.75 -2.97
N LYS A 116 16.60 4.61 -2.35
CA LYS A 116 17.57 3.55 -2.07
C LYS A 116 18.20 3.05 -3.37
N GLU A 117 17.38 2.74 -4.37
CA GLU A 117 17.84 2.34 -5.70
C GLU A 117 18.80 3.38 -6.29
N LEU A 118 18.41 4.65 -6.31
CA LEU A 118 19.24 5.73 -6.86
C LEU A 118 20.59 5.87 -6.13
N LEU A 119 20.61 5.68 -4.81
CA LEU A 119 21.82 5.78 -4.00
C LEU A 119 22.76 4.59 -4.17
N THR A 120 22.21 3.38 -4.39
CA THR A 120 23.00 2.15 -4.52
C THR A 120 23.44 1.88 -5.95
N SER A 121 22.63 2.27 -6.95
CA SER A 121 22.88 1.95 -8.36
C SER A 121 23.88 2.90 -9.02
N THR A 122 24.04 4.13 -8.52
CA THR A 122 25.03 5.07 -9.06
C THR A 122 25.55 6.01 -7.98
N SER A 123 26.86 6.26 -8.00
CA SER A 123 27.49 7.27 -7.15
C SER A 123 27.39 8.69 -7.74
N ALA A 124 26.74 8.84 -8.90
CA ALA A 124 26.61 10.11 -9.61
C ALA A 124 25.69 11.11 -8.89
N PHE A 125 24.60 10.65 -8.27
CA PHE A 125 23.63 11.57 -7.66
C PHE A 125 24.03 11.97 -6.23
N SER A 126 23.97 13.27 -5.96
CA SER A 126 24.01 13.84 -4.62
C SER A 126 22.70 13.58 -3.88
N HIS A 127 22.72 13.67 -2.54
CA HIS A 127 21.49 13.55 -1.74
C HIS A 127 20.44 14.61 -2.13
N LYS A 128 20.89 15.79 -2.59
CA LYS A 128 19.99 16.87 -3.05
C LYS A 128 19.27 16.48 -4.35
N GLU A 129 19.98 15.88 -5.31
CA GLU A 129 19.39 15.41 -6.56
C GLU A 129 18.42 14.26 -6.32
N VAL A 130 18.80 13.28 -5.48
CA VAL A 130 17.89 12.17 -5.11
C VAL A 130 16.63 12.71 -4.43
N ALA A 131 16.77 13.66 -3.50
CA ALA A 131 15.61 14.30 -2.86
C ALA A 131 14.69 14.97 -3.88
N ALA A 132 15.24 15.72 -4.84
CA ALA A 132 14.46 16.38 -5.88
C ALA A 132 13.75 15.38 -6.80
N MET A 133 14.43 14.31 -7.22
CA MET A 133 13.88 13.27 -8.10
C MET A 133 12.69 12.52 -7.50
N ILE A 134 12.64 12.40 -6.17
CA ILE A 134 11.51 11.76 -5.46
C ILE A 134 10.57 12.79 -4.81
N GLY A 135 10.68 14.07 -5.17
CA GLY A 135 9.71 15.10 -4.83
C GLY A 135 9.82 15.67 -3.42
N TYR A 136 11.02 15.68 -2.82
CA TYR A 136 11.30 16.44 -1.60
C TYR A 136 11.92 17.79 -1.95
N LYS A 137 11.26 18.87 -1.54
CA LYS A 137 11.77 20.24 -1.68
C LYS A 137 13.07 20.47 -0.89
N TYR A 138 13.18 19.86 0.29
CA TYR A 138 14.31 20.05 1.20
C TYR A 138 14.99 18.73 1.53
N THR A 139 16.31 18.68 1.34
CA THR A 139 17.14 17.48 1.53
C THR A 139 17.12 16.98 2.98
N ASN A 140 16.99 17.86 3.97
CA ASN A 140 16.90 17.48 5.38
C ASN A 140 15.63 16.67 5.68
N HIS A 141 14.47 17.02 5.10
CA HIS A 141 13.24 16.25 5.24
C HIS A 141 13.34 14.89 4.58
N PHE A 142 13.97 14.83 3.39
CA PHE A 142 14.30 13.56 2.75
C PHE A 142 15.16 12.69 3.67
N SER A 143 16.29 13.21 4.16
CA SER A 143 17.21 12.46 5.01
C SER A 143 16.54 11.94 6.29
N ALA A 144 15.69 12.76 6.93
CA ALA A 144 14.92 12.35 8.09
C ALA A 144 13.91 11.24 7.77
N ALA A 145 13.18 11.36 6.66
CA ALA A 145 12.23 10.35 6.22
C ALA A 145 12.93 9.03 5.85
N PHE A 146 14.06 9.11 5.16
CA PHE A 146 14.87 7.95 4.77
C PHE A 146 15.41 7.22 5.98
N LYS A 147 16.00 7.96 6.94
CA LYS A 147 16.47 7.38 8.20
C LYS A 147 15.32 6.74 8.99
N LYS A 148 14.15 7.38 9.03
CA LYS A 148 12.97 6.80 9.70
C LYS A 148 12.48 5.51 9.02
N HIS A 149 12.63 5.40 7.70
CA HIS A 149 12.15 4.25 6.95
C HIS A 149 13.12 3.06 6.99
N PHE A 150 14.42 3.30 6.87
CA PHE A 150 15.45 2.24 6.81
C PHE A 150 16.29 2.10 8.08
N ASN A 151 16.06 2.90 9.12
CA ASN A 151 16.87 3.02 10.35
C ASN A 151 18.31 3.52 10.14
N PHE A 152 18.74 3.73 8.90
CA PHE A 152 20.07 4.24 8.56
C PHE A 152 19.98 5.48 7.67
N PRO A 153 20.92 6.45 7.78
CA PRO A 153 20.90 7.65 6.96
C PRO A 153 21.18 7.33 5.47
N PRO A 154 20.76 8.20 4.52
CA PRO A 154 21.04 8.03 3.09
C PRO A 154 22.53 7.81 2.78
N SER A 155 23.41 8.48 3.52
CA SER A 155 24.87 8.38 3.35
C SER A 155 25.43 6.98 3.58
N ALA A 156 24.75 6.15 4.38
CA ALA A 156 25.15 4.77 4.62
C ALA A 156 24.93 3.86 3.39
N PHE A 157 24.05 4.26 2.48
CA PHE A 157 23.73 3.49 1.26
C PHE A 157 24.51 3.97 0.03
N LYS A 158 25.22 5.10 0.12
CA LYS A 158 25.95 5.64 -1.02
C LYS A 158 27.23 4.83 -1.22
N THR A 159 27.32 4.14 -2.35
CA THR A 159 28.55 3.43 -2.76
C THR A 159 29.67 4.45 -2.90
N LYS A 160 30.77 4.27 -2.15
CA LYS A 160 31.95 5.13 -2.28
C LYS A 160 32.47 5.02 -3.72
N LYS A 161 32.74 6.16 -4.36
CA LYS A 161 33.61 6.20 -5.54
C LYS A 161 34.97 5.65 -5.09
N ASN A 162 35.38 4.50 -5.62
CA ASN A 162 36.79 4.14 -5.70
C ASN A 162 37.41 4.92 -6.86
#